data_AF-A0A932H766-F1
#
_entry.id   AF-A0A932H766-F1
#
_cell.length_a   1.000
_cell.length_b   1.000
_cell.length_c   1.000
_cell.angle_alpha   90.00
_cell.angle_beta   90.00
_cell.angle_gamma   90.00
#
_symmetry.space_group_name_H-M   'P 1'
#
loop_
_entity.id
_entity.type
_entity.pdbx_description
1 polymer ?
#
loop_
_entity_poly.entity_id
_entity_poly.type
_entity_poly.pdbx_seq_one_letter_code
_entity_poly.pdbx_strand_id
1 'polypeptide(L)'
;MDLLLPISPDIFIAGPAFNAGRYGIGCGELCKKIKERLGIAAVTGMSPEQVAVNAYKNEIFIVKTDGIARGMQEPMRKMARLALKLYNNETIGSPDEEGYIPRGVRKNILGDTYASERAIDMLLAKFQGLPFKSEIVLPRFDSVSRAEPVKDISRATITLVTTGGVVPRGNPDKLKSHVATSYGRYRIDGPDTLAHERYEANRGGYYTAYVNQNPNRMLPIDVLAEMEKEGRI
;
A
#
# COMPACT_ATOMS: atom_id res chain seq x y z
N MET A 1 -3.64 -12.14 26.65
CA MET A 1 -2.27 -12.07 27.21
C MET A 1 -2.19 -12.87 28.49
N ASP A 2 -3.23 -12.82 29.31
CA ASP A 2 -3.33 -13.56 30.59
C ASP A 2 -3.14 -15.08 30.46
N LEU A 3 -3.47 -15.67 29.30
CA LEU A 3 -3.18 -17.08 29.01
C LEU A 3 -1.73 -17.36 28.59
N LEU A 4 -1.02 -16.37 28.04
CA LEU A 4 0.33 -16.54 27.49
C LEU A 4 1.42 -16.21 28.52
N LEU A 5 1.17 -15.25 29.41
CA LEU A 5 2.12 -14.84 30.44
C LEU A 5 2.56 -16.02 31.35
N PRO A 6 1.65 -16.89 31.82
CA PRO A 6 2.04 -18.04 32.65
C PRO A 6 2.84 -19.09 31.87
N ILE A 7 2.62 -19.19 30.54
CA ILE A 7 3.29 -20.17 29.68
C ILE A 7 4.72 -19.72 29.34
N SER A 8 4.96 -18.40 29.31
CA SER A 8 6.26 -17.80 28.95
C SER A 8 6.86 -18.39 27.66
N PRO A 9 6.15 -18.28 26.52
CA PRO A 9 6.59 -18.91 25.27
C PRO A 9 7.86 -18.23 24.73
N ASP A 10 8.76 -19.01 24.14
CA ASP A 10 9.96 -18.46 23.49
C ASP A 10 9.72 -17.98 22.05
N ILE A 11 8.66 -18.50 21.42
CA ILE A 11 8.24 -18.14 20.08
C ILE A 11 6.73 -18.31 19.94
N PHE A 12 6.11 -17.47 19.10
CA PHE A 12 4.68 -17.55 18.84
C PHE A 12 4.38 -17.85 17.37
N ILE A 13 3.48 -18.81 17.13
CA ILE A 13 3.03 -19.19 15.80
C ILE A 13 1.50 -19.12 15.76
N ALA A 14 0.94 -18.43 14.77
CA ALA A 14 -0.50 -18.39 14.53
C ALA A 14 -0.85 -18.73 13.08
N GLY A 15 -1.93 -19.48 12.88
CA GLY A 15 -2.33 -19.94 11.54
C GLY A 15 -1.71 -21.30 11.17
N PRO A 16 -1.50 -21.59 9.87
CA PRO A 16 -1.70 -20.70 8.71
C PRO A 16 -3.17 -20.30 8.52
N ALA A 17 -3.40 -19.05 8.13
CA ALA A 17 -4.72 -18.49 7.90
C ALA A 17 -5.16 -18.53 6.43
N PHE A 18 -4.27 -18.86 5.49
CA PHE A 18 -4.58 -18.93 4.05
C PHE A 18 -5.30 -17.64 3.57
N ASN A 19 -6.41 -17.76 2.86
CA ASN A 19 -7.28 -16.63 2.51
C ASN A 19 -8.49 -16.46 3.45
N ALA A 20 -8.44 -16.99 4.68
CA ALA A 20 -9.55 -16.89 5.64
C ALA A 20 -9.65 -15.49 6.26
N GLY A 21 -10.65 -14.70 5.85
CA GLY A 21 -10.80 -13.27 6.15
C GLY A 21 -10.49 -12.84 7.60
N ARG A 22 -11.48 -12.90 8.51
CA ARG A 22 -11.28 -12.42 9.91
C ARG A 22 -10.23 -13.21 10.67
N TYR A 23 -10.05 -14.49 10.35
CA TYR A 23 -9.04 -15.33 10.98
C TYR A 23 -7.62 -14.81 10.69
N GLY A 24 -7.34 -14.41 9.45
CA GLY A 24 -6.07 -13.78 9.08
C GLY A 24 -5.81 -12.48 9.86
N ILE A 25 -6.85 -11.65 10.06
CA ILE A 25 -6.73 -10.43 10.87
C ILE A 25 -6.38 -10.79 12.33
N GLY A 26 -7.05 -11.80 12.90
CA GLY A 26 -6.77 -12.27 14.26
C GLY A 26 -5.34 -12.81 14.43
N CYS A 27 -4.87 -13.64 13.49
CA CYS A 27 -3.50 -14.15 13.51
C CYS A 27 -2.47 -13.01 13.41
N GLY A 28 -2.67 -12.06 12.49
CA GLY A 28 -1.78 -10.93 12.31
C GLY A 28 -1.72 -10.01 13.54
N GLU A 29 -2.88 -9.63 14.07
CA GLU A 29 -3.00 -8.77 15.25
C GLU A 29 -2.36 -9.41 16.49
N LEU A 30 -2.58 -10.71 16.70
CA LEU A 30 -2.02 -11.42 17.85
C LEU A 30 -0.50 -11.54 17.74
N CYS A 31 0.02 -11.92 16.57
CA CYS A 31 1.46 -11.94 16.31
C CYS A 31 2.11 -10.58 16.54
N LYS A 32 1.47 -9.49 16.06
CA LYS A 32 1.93 -8.12 16.28
C LYS A 32 1.99 -7.79 17.77
N LYS A 33 0.90 -8.00 18.51
CA LYS A 33 0.83 -7.69 19.95
C LYS A 33 1.83 -8.47 20.78
N ILE A 34 2.06 -9.74 20.44
CA ILE A 34 3.04 -10.57 21.15
C ILE A 34 4.45 -10.04 20.93
N LYS A 35 4.79 -9.70 19.69
CA LYS A 35 6.07 -9.10 19.37
C LYS A 35 6.28 -7.77 20.10
N GLU A 36 5.28 -6.89 20.10
CA GLU A 36 5.38 -5.57 20.74
C GLU A 36 5.43 -5.64 22.27
N ARG A 37 4.61 -6.51 22.89
CA ARG A 37 4.45 -6.53 24.35
C ARG A 37 5.40 -7.47 25.06
N LEU A 38 5.74 -8.59 24.43
CA LEU A 38 6.58 -9.63 25.05
C LEU A 38 7.98 -9.68 24.44
N GLY A 39 8.23 -8.96 23.33
CA GLY A 39 9.54 -9.00 22.65
C GLY A 39 9.84 -10.32 21.94
N ILE A 40 8.86 -11.22 21.88
CA ILE A 40 9.01 -12.58 21.33
C ILE A 40 8.80 -12.56 19.81
N ALA A 41 9.59 -13.36 19.08
CA ALA A 41 9.40 -13.54 17.65
C ALA A 41 8.02 -14.17 17.35
N ALA A 42 7.37 -13.71 16.27
CA ALA A 42 6.08 -14.23 15.86
C ALA A 42 6.03 -14.51 14.35
N VAL A 43 5.48 -15.68 13.99
CA VAL A 43 5.32 -16.13 12.60
C VAL A 43 3.87 -16.50 12.33
N THR A 44 3.37 -16.13 11.17
CA THR A 44 2.08 -16.58 10.65
C THR A 44 2.18 -16.98 9.19
N GLY A 45 1.11 -17.51 8.60
CA GLY A 45 1.05 -17.88 7.19
C GLY A 45 -0.24 -17.38 6.55
N MET A 46 -0.16 -16.70 5.41
CA MET A 46 -1.33 -16.15 4.70
C MET A 46 -1.15 -16.19 3.18
N SER A 47 -2.27 -16.22 2.46
CA SER A 47 -2.30 -15.97 1.02
C SER A 47 -1.99 -14.49 0.75
N PRO A 48 -1.23 -14.13 -0.29
CA PRO A 48 -0.95 -12.72 -0.62
C PRO A 48 -2.18 -11.82 -0.78
N GLU A 49 -3.31 -12.41 -1.16
CA GLU A 49 -4.60 -11.74 -1.38
C GLU A 49 -5.36 -11.46 -0.07
N GLN A 50 -4.90 -12.03 1.05
CA GLN A 50 -5.51 -11.81 2.35
C GLN A 50 -5.34 -10.35 2.79
N VAL A 51 -6.43 -9.69 3.19
CA VAL A 51 -6.47 -8.28 3.60
C VAL A 51 -5.48 -7.99 4.74
N ALA A 52 -5.33 -8.94 5.66
CA ALA A 52 -4.40 -8.85 6.78
C ALA A 52 -2.92 -8.74 6.36
N VAL A 53 -2.53 -9.23 5.17
CA VAL A 53 -1.14 -9.17 4.70
C VAL A 53 -0.68 -7.72 4.58
N ASN A 54 -1.46 -6.86 3.93
CA ASN A 54 -1.08 -5.45 3.77
C ASN A 54 -1.05 -4.70 5.10
N ALA A 55 -1.89 -5.09 6.06
CA ALA A 55 -1.91 -4.50 7.39
C ALA A 55 -0.67 -4.87 8.23
N TYR A 56 -0.20 -6.12 8.16
CA TYR A 56 0.79 -6.64 9.11
C TYR A 56 2.16 -7.01 8.51
N LYS A 57 2.32 -7.12 7.19
CA LYS A 57 3.59 -7.58 6.54
C LYS A 57 4.82 -6.76 6.94
N ASN A 58 4.66 -5.48 7.23
CA ASN A 58 5.79 -4.64 7.61
C ASN A 58 6.30 -4.98 9.03
N GLU A 59 5.43 -5.53 9.88
CA GLU A 59 5.65 -5.68 11.32
C GLU A 59 6.04 -7.11 11.72
N ILE A 60 5.45 -8.12 11.06
CA ILE A 60 5.64 -9.54 11.38
C ILE A 60 6.10 -10.34 10.16
N PHE A 61 6.60 -11.56 10.39
CA PHE A 61 6.89 -12.50 9.32
C PHE A 61 5.64 -13.29 8.94
N ILE A 62 5.25 -13.20 7.67
CA ILE A 62 4.10 -13.89 7.10
C ILE A 62 4.60 -14.84 6.02
N VAL A 63 4.58 -16.15 6.28
CA VAL A 63 4.89 -17.16 5.28
C VAL A 63 3.83 -17.14 4.19
N LYS A 64 4.26 -17.14 2.92
CA LYS A 64 3.36 -17.18 1.78
C LYS A 64 2.69 -18.56 1.72
N THR A 65 1.36 -18.57 1.69
CA THR A 65 0.56 -19.80 1.51
C THR A 65 -0.32 -19.67 0.29
N ASP A 66 -0.94 -20.78 -0.12
CA ASP A 66 -2.04 -20.75 -1.08
C ASP A 66 -3.33 -20.22 -0.44
N GLY A 67 -4.38 -20.05 -1.25
CA GLY A 67 -5.69 -19.57 -0.78
C GLY A 67 -6.52 -20.60 -0.01
N ILE A 68 -6.15 -21.88 -0.06
CA ILE A 68 -6.89 -23.00 0.56
C ILE A 68 -5.97 -23.86 1.43
N ALA A 69 -6.57 -24.61 2.38
CA ALA A 69 -5.82 -25.47 3.30
C ALA A 69 -5.25 -26.75 2.67
N ARG A 70 -5.60 -27.05 1.41
CA ARG A 70 -5.05 -28.22 0.71
C ARG A 70 -3.55 -28.01 0.53
N GLY A 71 -2.75 -28.98 0.96
CA GLY A 71 -1.28 -28.87 0.91
C GLY A 71 -0.66 -28.10 2.08
N MET A 72 -1.39 -27.87 3.19
CA MET A 72 -0.93 -27.12 4.38
C MET A 72 0.41 -27.57 4.96
N GLN A 73 0.83 -28.81 4.69
CA GLN A 73 2.08 -29.37 5.18
C GLN A 73 3.30 -28.53 4.74
N GLU A 74 3.29 -28.03 3.51
CA GLU A 74 4.41 -27.25 2.96
C GLU A 74 4.52 -25.85 3.61
N PRO A 75 3.44 -25.05 3.69
CA PRO A 75 3.38 -23.84 4.50
C PRO A 75 3.77 -24.03 5.96
N MET A 76 3.27 -25.07 6.64
CA MET A 76 3.60 -25.32 8.04
C MET A 76 5.08 -25.65 8.24
N ARG A 77 5.69 -26.43 7.34
CA ARG A 77 7.13 -26.71 7.38
C ARG A 77 7.96 -25.43 7.22
N LYS A 78 7.55 -24.53 6.31
CA LYS A 78 8.21 -23.22 6.13
C LYS A 78 8.04 -22.34 7.37
N MET A 79 6.83 -22.26 7.94
CA MET A 79 6.57 -21.53 9.18
C MET A 79 7.42 -22.04 10.34
N ALA A 80 7.52 -23.36 10.52
CA ALA A 80 8.33 -23.97 11.55
C ALA A 80 9.83 -23.70 11.36
N ARG A 81 10.35 -23.83 10.13
CA ARG A 81 11.75 -23.52 9.81
C ARG A 81 12.09 -22.06 10.09
N LEU A 82 11.23 -21.13 9.63
CA LEU A 82 11.43 -19.71 9.87
C LEU A 82 11.34 -19.37 11.35
N ALA A 83 10.40 -19.97 12.07
CA ALA A 83 10.27 -19.82 13.51
C ALA A 83 11.54 -20.30 14.24
N LEU A 84 12.05 -21.49 13.94
CA LEU A 84 13.29 -21.99 14.55
C LEU A 84 14.49 -21.07 14.31
N LYS A 85 14.66 -20.57 13.07
CA LYS A 85 15.71 -19.59 12.77
C LYS A 85 15.57 -18.31 13.60
N LEU A 86 14.35 -17.79 13.74
CA LEU A 86 14.08 -16.60 14.55
C LEU A 86 14.36 -16.84 16.03
N TYR A 87 14.01 -18.02 16.54
CA TYR A 87 14.31 -18.41 17.93
C TYR A 87 15.82 -18.54 18.18
N ASN A 88 16.56 -19.13 17.24
CA ASN A 88 18.01 -19.27 17.32
C ASN A 88 18.80 -17.98 17.01
N ASN A 89 18.13 -16.87 16.71
CA ASN A 89 18.75 -15.63 16.23
C ASN A 89 19.64 -15.81 14.98
N GLU A 90 19.26 -16.72 14.10
CA GLU A 90 19.95 -16.94 12.83
C GLU A 90 19.64 -15.82 11.82
N THR A 91 20.56 -15.59 10.88
CA THR A 91 20.34 -14.65 9.79
C THR A 91 19.20 -15.13 8.90
N ILE A 92 18.13 -14.33 8.84
CA ILE A 92 16.99 -14.59 7.95
C ILE A 92 17.32 -14.11 6.54
N GLY A 93 17.22 -15.03 5.58
CA GLY A 93 17.44 -14.78 4.16
C GLY A 93 16.37 -13.90 3.50
N SER A 94 16.44 -13.83 2.18
CA SER A 94 15.48 -13.10 1.36
C SER A 94 14.07 -13.72 1.43
N PRO A 95 13.02 -12.94 1.11
CA PRO A 95 11.66 -13.46 1.01
C PRO A 95 11.53 -14.69 0.10
N ASP A 96 12.31 -14.74 -0.98
CA ASP A 96 12.28 -15.85 -1.94
C ASP A 96 12.94 -17.12 -1.40
N GLU A 97 14.03 -17.01 -0.64
CA GLU A 97 14.74 -18.14 -0.02
C GLU A 97 13.95 -18.75 1.14
N GLU A 98 13.38 -17.89 2.00
CA GLU A 98 12.69 -18.30 3.22
C GLU A 98 11.18 -18.53 3.03
N GLY A 99 10.63 -18.05 1.90
CA GLY A 99 9.22 -18.22 1.55
C GLY A 99 8.24 -17.32 2.31
N TYR A 100 8.69 -16.19 2.86
CA TYR A 100 7.82 -15.19 3.47
C TYR A 100 7.44 -14.07 2.50
N ILE A 101 6.34 -13.38 2.77
CA ILE A 101 5.86 -12.25 1.98
C ILE A 101 6.76 -11.03 2.23
N PRO A 102 7.26 -10.33 1.18
CA PRO A 102 8.12 -9.16 1.33
C PRO A 102 7.56 -8.11 2.28
N ARG A 103 8.40 -7.70 3.25
CA ARG A 103 8.03 -6.83 4.37
C ARG A 103 8.28 -5.33 4.13
N GLY A 104 8.74 -4.97 2.94
CA GLY A 104 9.16 -3.59 2.63
C GLY A 104 10.45 -3.13 3.35
N VAL A 105 11.17 -4.04 4.01
CA VAL A 105 12.45 -3.76 4.67
C VAL A 105 13.58 -3.80 3.64
N ARG A 106 14.38 -2.74 3.58
CA ARG A 106 15.61 -2.70 2.77
C ARG A 106 16.79 -3.09 3.63
N LYS A 107 17.59 -4.04 3.15
CA LYS A 107 18.87 -4.41 3.75
C LYS A 107 19.97 -4.25 2.70
N ASN A 108 21.07 -3.65 3.09
CA ASN A 108 22.27 -3.65 2.26
C ASN A 108 22.91 -5.03 2.35
N ILE A 109 23.24 -5.60 1.20
CA ILE A 109 23.95 -6.87 1.08
C ILE A 109 25.19 -6.65 0.22
N LEU A 110 26.25 -7.39 0.52
CA LEU A 110 27.40 -7.47 -0.37
C LEU A 110 27.06 -8.50 -1.45
N GLY A 111 27.07 -8.08 -2.71
CA GLY A 111 26.86 -8.98 -3.84
C GLY A 111 28.16 -9.65 -4.25
N ASP A 112 28.06 -10.83 -4.86
CA ASP A 112 29.23 -11.57 -5.37
C ASP A 112 29.90 -10.88 -6.57
N THR A 113 29.14 -10.08 -7.31
CA THR A 113 29.59 -9.31 -8.49
C THR A 113 29.21 -7.84 -8.39
N TYR A 114 29.67 -7.02 -9.32
CA TYR A 114 29.31 -5.60 -9.39
C TYR A 114 27.87 -5.40 -9.89
N ALA A 115 27.18 -4.40 -9.33
CA ALA A 115 25.81 -4.09 -9.74
C ALA A 115 25.70 -3.71 -11.22
N SER A 116 26.73 -3.07 -11.78
CA SER A 116 26.80 -2.73 -13.20
C SER A 116 26.84 -3.96 -14.09
N GLU A 117 27.58 -4.98 -13.70
CA GLU A 117 27.73 -6.23 -14.45
C GLU A 117 26.40 -6.97 -14.52
N ARG A 118 25.75 -7.20 -13.36
CA ARG A 118 24.43 -7.84 -13.32
C ARG A 118 23.37 -7.05 -14.07
N ALA A 119 23.42 -5.71 -14.02
CA ALA A 119 22.50 -4.87 -14.78
C ALA A 119 22.69 -5.03 -16.30
N ILE A 120 23.93 -5.11 -16.77
CA ILE A 120 24.24 -5.35 -18.19
C ILE A 120 23.80 -6.76 -18.59
N ASP A 121 24.08 -7.78 -17.77
CA ASP A 121 23.67 -9.16 -18.04
C ASP A 121 22.15 -9.29 -18.16
N MET A 122 21.41 -8.70 -17.23
CA MET A 122 19.94 -8.67 -17.29
C MET A 122 19.43 -7.93 -18.54
N LEU A 123 20.09 -6.84 -18.94
CA LEU A 123 19.72 -6.08 -20.14
C LEU A 123 19.95 -6.90 -21.41
N LEU A 124 21.11 -7.55 -21.52
CA LEU A 124 21.46 -8.41 -22.65
C LEU A 124 20.51 -9.61 -22.74
N ALA A 125 20.23 -10.27 -21.61
CA ALA A 125 19.26 -11.35 -21.53
C ALA A 125 17.87 -10.89 -22.02
N LYS A 126 17.41 -9.71 -21.57
CA LYS A 126 16.14 -9.12 -22.02
C LYS A 126 16.13 -8.86 -23.53
N PHE A 127 17.19 -8.30 -24.10
CA PHE A 127 17.29 -8.05 -25.54
C PHE A 127 17.25 -9.34 -26.36
N GLN A 128 17.79 -10.44 -25.83
CA GLN A 128 17.82 -11.74 -26.47
C GLN A 128 16.55 -12.58 -26.21
N GLY A 129 15.60 -12.07 -25.41
CA GLY A 129 14.43 -12.83 -24.99
C GLY A 129 14.74 -13.99 -24.03
N LEU A 130 15.91 -13.99 -23.40
CA LEU A 130 16.28 -14.98 -22.40
C LEU A 130 15.63 -14.68 -21.04
N PRO A 131 15.39 -15.71 -20.20
CA PRO A 131 14.91 -15.49 -18.84
C PRO A 131 15.90 -14.66 -18.02
N PHE A 132 15.38 -13.67 -17.28
CA PHE A 132 16.15 -12.91 -16.31
C PHE A 132 15.28 -12.57 -15.10
N LYS A 133 15.90 -12.35 -13.94
CA LYS A 133 15.22 -11.94 -12.71
C LYS A 133 15.64 -10.51 -12.37
N SER A 134 14.71 -9.57 -12.50
CA SER A 134 14.94 -8.19 -12.07
C SER A 134 15.21 -8.11 -10.57
N GLU A 135 16.31 -7.44 -10.18
CA GLU A 135 16.60 -7.09 -8.79
C GLU A 135 15.66 -6.00 -8.25
N ILE A 136 15.03 -5.25 -9.15
CA ILE A 136 14.03 -4.24 -8.83
C ILE A 136 12.66 -4.88 -8.97
N VAL A 137 11.93 -4.97 -7.85
CA VAL A 137 10.52 -5.36 -7.86
C VAL A 137 9.74 -4.23 -8.51
N LEU A 138 9.24 -4.48 -9.71
CA LEU A 138 8.36 -3.53 -10.39
C LEU A 138 7.04 -3.40 -9.62
N PRO A 139 6.50 -2.18 -9.46
CA PRO A 139 5.19 -2.00 -8.86
C PRO A 139 4.14 -2.75 -9.69
N ARG A 140 3.30 -3.52 -9.01
CA ARG A 140 2.07 -4.06 -9.62
C ARG A 140 1.01 -2.96 -9.52
N PHE A 141 0.48 -2.57 -10.66
CA PHE A 141 -0.67 -1.69 -10.72
C PHE A 141 -1.92 -2.56 -10.77
N ASP A 142 -2.85 -2.34 -9.85
CA ASP A 142 -4.16 -2.97 -9.91
C ASP A 142 -4.89 -2.48 -11.17
N SER A 143 -5.41 -3.42 -11.94
CA SER A 143 -6.31 -3.10 -13.04
C SER A 143 -7.73 -3.11 -12.50
N VAL A 144 -8.43 -1.99 -12.62
CA VAL A 144 -9.84 -1.88 -12.26
C VAL A 144 -10.65 -1.90 -13.55
N SER A 145 -11.72 -2.70 -13.58
CA SER A 145 -12.69 -2.67 -14.68
C SER A 145 -13.22 -1.24 -14.84
N ARG A 146 -13.21 -0.73 -16.06
CA ARG A 146 -13.77 0.60 -16.37
C ARG A 146 -15.25 0.60 -15.99
N ALA A 147 -15.71 1.69 -15.37
CA ALA A 147 -17.14 1.88 -15.13
C ALA A 147 -17.89 2.00 -16.47
N GLU A 148 -19.15 1.58 -16.50
CA GLU A 148 -20.01 1.79 -17.66
C GLU A 148 -20.17 3.29 -17.96
N PRO A 149 -20.24 3.70 -19.23
CA PRO A 149 -20.41 5.10 -19.59
C PRO A 149 -21.70 5.70 -19.00
N VAL A 150 -21.62 6.93 -18.50
CA VAL A 150 -22.80 7.70 -18.12
C VAL A 150 -23.56 8.07 -19.39
N LYS A 151 -24.76 7.50 -19.56
CA LYS A 151 -25.56 7.66 -20.80
C LYS A 151 -26.08 9.08 -20.99
N ASP A 152 -26.42 9.74 -19.90
CA ASP A 152 -26.95 11.10 -19.89
C ASP A 152 -26.34 11.86 -18.71
N ILE A 153 -25.41 12.76 -19.04
CA ILE A 153 -24.67 13.53 -18.05
C ILE A 153 -25.50 14.70 -17.49
N SER A 154 -26.52 15.17 -18.21
CA SER A 154 -27.42 16.28 -17.78
C SER A 154 -28.29 15.94 -16.57
N ARG A 155 -28.32 14.66 -16.18
CA ARG A 155 -29.07 14.15 -15.03
C ARG A 155 -28.16 13.59 -13.94
N ALA A 156 -26.84 13.68 -14.13
CA ALA A 156 -25.86 13.08 -13.24
C ALA A 156 -25.53 14.02 -12.08
N THR A 157 -25.43 13.48 -10.87
CA THR A 157 -24.79 14.20 -9.78
C THR A 157 -23.27 14.16 -9.98
N ILE A 158 -22.68 15.31 -10.26
CA ILE A 158 -21.24 15.44 -10.49
C ILE A 158 -20.54 15.82 -9.19
N THR A 159 -19.45 15.13 -8.88
CA THR A 159 -18.54 15.48 -7.78
C THR A 159 -17.13 15.54 -8.33
N LEU A 160 -16.43 16.66 -8.09
CA LEU A 160 -15.02 16.78 -8.42
C LEU A 160 -14.15 16.28 -7.27
N VAL A 161 -13.21 15.40 -7.61
CA VAL A 161 -12.22 14.85 -6.67
C VAL A 161 -10.84 15.15 -7.24
N THR A 162 -9.98 15.79 -6.45
CA THR A 162 -8.62 16.12 -6.87
C THR A 162 -7.61 15.72 -5.80
N THR A 163 -6.45 15.23 -6.23
CA THR A 163 -5.25 15.12 -5.40
C THR A 163 -4.37 16.35 -5.50
N GLY A 164 -4.76 17.35 -6.29
CA GLY A 164 -4.04 18.59 -6.58
C GLY A 164 -3.77 19.48 -5.38
N GLY A 165 -4.47 19.27 -4.26
CA GLY A 165 -4.24 19.98 -3.01
C GLY A 165 -4.82 21.40 -2.99
N VAL A 166 -5.91 21.67 -3.72
CA VAL A 166 -6.64 22.94 -3.59
C VAL A 166 -7.39 22.94 -2.27
N VAL A 167 -7.14 23.95 -1.44
CA VAL A 167 -7.71 24.12 -0.10
C VAL A 167 -8.21 25.56 0.09
N PRO A 168 -9.13 25.82 1.03
CA PRO A 168 -9.40 27.18 1.47
C PRO A 168 -8.11 27.87 1.92
N ARG A 169 -7.98 29.14 1.58
CA ARG A 169 -6.77 29.93 1.83
C ARG A 169 -6.41 29.90 3.32
N GLY A 170 -5.13 29.70 3.61
CA GLY A 170 -4.61 29.49 4.97
C GLY A 170 -4.70 28.04 5.45
N ASN A 171 -5.24 27.12 4.64
CA ASN A 171 -5.34 25.68 4.95
C ASN A 171 -5.89 25.41 6.37
N PRO A 172 -7.13 25.83 6.68
CA PRO A 172 -7.69 25.74 8.03
C PRO A 172 -7.76 24.29 8.56
N ASP A 173 -7.96 23.33 7.67
CA ASP A 173 -8.04 21.89 8.00
C ASP A 173 -6.66 21.23 8.15
N LYS A 174 -5.57 21.99 7.99
CA LYS A 174 -4.18 21.53 8.15
C LYS A 174 -3.87 20.29 7.32
N LEU A 175 -4.40 20.22 6.10
CA LEU A 175 -4.08 19.15 5.16
C LEU A 175 -2.57 19.18 4.88
N LYS A 176 -1.94 18.00 4.86
CA LYS A 176 -0.50 17.88 4.63
C LYS A 176 -0.18 18.15 3.16
N SER A 177 0.84 18.95 2.89
CA SER A 177 1.33 19.23 1.53
C SER A 177 1.99 18.02 0.86
N HIS A 178 2.41 17.02 1.66
CA HIS A 178 3.00 15.76 1.24
C HIS A 178 2.36 14.60 1.99
N VAL A 179 2.15 13.48 1.27
CA VAL A 179 1.66 12.21 1.85
C VAL A 179 0.42 12.44 2.74
N ALA A 180 -0.57 13.14 2.20
CA ALA A 180 -1.82 13.40 2.91
C ALA A 180 -2.54 12.09 3.22
N THR A 181 -2.84 11.87 4.50
CA THR A 181 -3.59 10.71 5.01
C THR A 181 -5.05 11.05 5.31
N SER A 182 -5.46 12.29 5.03
CA SER A 182 -6.79 12.84 5.25
C SER A 182 -7.23 13.60 4.00
N TYR A 183 -8.54 13.76 3.83
CA TYR A 183 -9.14 14.52 2.74
C TYR A 183 -10.09 15.59 3.31
N GLY A 184 -10.17 16.73 2.63
CA GLY A 184 -11.17 17.76 2.91
C GLY A 184 -12.39 17.58 2.00
N ARG A 185 -13.58 17.91 2.51
CA ARG A 185 -14.80 18.03 1.71
C ARG A 185 -15.30 19.45 1.83
N TYR A 186 -15.18 20.19 0.74
CA TYR A 186 -15.57 21.59 0.69
C TYR A 186 -16.85 21.72 -0.12
N ARG A 187 -17.87 22.35 0.49
CA ARG A 187 -19.01 22.83 -0.27
C ARG A 187 -18.58 24.11 -0.96
N ILE A 188 -18.70 24.14 -2.27
CA ILE A 188 -18.41 25.34 -3.05
C ILE A 188 -19.72 26.12 -3.08
N ASP A 189 -19.87 27.01 -2.10
CA ASP A 189 -21.00 27.93 -2.03
C ASP A 189 -20.62 29.26 -2.68
N GLY A 190 -21.42 29.70 -3.64
CA GLY A 190 -21.18 30.93 -4.38
C GLY A 190 -20.50 30.69 -5.73
N PRO A 191 -19.87 31.74 -6.30
CA PRO A 191 -19.83 32.00 -7.74
C PRO A 191 -19.29 30.83 -8.55
N ASP A 192 -19.63 30.85 -9.83
CA ASP A 192 -19.23 29.96 -10.92
C ASP A 192 -17.70 29.82 -11.10
N THR A 193 -16.88 29.96 -10.06
CA THR A 193 -15.42 29.98 -10.13
C THR A 193 -14.76 29.85 -8.74
N LEU A 194 -13.60 29.20 -8.71
CA LEU A 194 -12.70 29.21 -7.56
C LEU A 194 -11.84 30.47 -7.55
N ALA A 195 -12.23 31.44 -6.74
CA ALA A 195 -11.50 32.70 -6.57
C ALA A 195 -10.17 32.48 -5.81
N HIS A 196 -9.07 33.00 -6.35
CA HIS A 196 -7.72 32.83 -5.78
C HIS A 196 -7.53 33.51 -4.40
N GLU A 197 -8.40 34.44 -4.04
CA GLU A 197 -8.47 35.08 -2.74
C GLU A 197 -8.99 34.12 -1.66
N ARG A 198 -9.80 33.13 -2.06
CA ARG A 198 -10.46 32.18 -1.16
C ARG A 198 -9.81 30.80 -1.17
N TYR A 199 -9.08 30.46 -2.23
CA TYR A 199 -8.49 29.13 -2.42
C TYR A 199 -7.02 29.22 -2.83
N GLU A 200 -6.23 28.26 -2.35
CA GLU A 200 -4.82 28.12 -2.70
C GLU A 200 -4.44 26.64 -2.87
N ALA A 201 -3.32 26.38 -3.54
CA ALA A 201 -2.73 25.06 -3.69
C ALA A 201 -1.70 24.81 -2.58
N ASN A 202 -2.00 23.80 -1.76
CA ASN A 202 -1.12 23.28 -0.72
C ASN A 202 -0.63 21.88 -1.12
N ARG A 203 0.32 21.83 -2.06
CA ARG A 203 0.93 20.58 -2.54
C ARG A 203 2.38 20.79 -2.91
N GLY A 204 3.29 19.99 -2.36
CA GLY A 204 4.71 20.09 -2.68
C GLY A 204 5.18 19.21 -3.85
N GLY A 205 4.25 18.60 -4.59
CA GLY A 205 4.55 17.73 -5.74
C GLY A 205 4.66 18.45 -7.08
N TYR A 206 4.37 19.75 -7.14
CA TYR A 206 4.47 20.58 -8.34
C TYR A 206 4.60 22.06 -7.97
N TYR A 207 4.97 22.91 -8.94
CA TYR A 207 5.06 24.35 -8.75
C TYR A 207 3.66 25.01 -8.68
N THR A 208 3.29 25.51 -7.51
CA THR A 208 1.90 25.91 -7.20
C THR A 208 1.49 27.30 -7.69
N ALA A 209 2.43 28.14 -8.11
CA ALA A 209 2.14 29.55 -8.40
C ALA A 209 1.02 29.76 -9.43
N TYR A 210 0.96 28.96 -10.49
CA TYR A 210 -0.08 29.08 -11.51
C TYR A 210 -1.46 28.68 -11.00
N VAL A 211 -1.54 27.69 -10.12
CA VAL A 211 -2.80 27.30 -9.47
C VAL A 211 -3.21 28.35 -8.45
N ASN A 212 -2.25 28.96 -7.75
CA ASN A 212 -2.52 30.07 -6.83
C ASN A 212 -2.96 31.36 -7.54
N GLN A 213 -2.63 31.54 -8.82
CA GLN A 213 -3.14 32.65 -9.63
C GLN A 213 -4.56 32.36 -10.15
N ASN A 214 -4.83 31.12 -10.55
CA ASN A 214 -6.16 30.68 -10.96
C ASN A 214 -6.39 29.22 -10.52
N PRO A 215 -7.10 29.01 -9.38
CA PRO A 215 -7.36 27.66 -8.88
C PRO A 215 -8.19 26.79 -9.83
N ASN A 216 -8.93 27.41 -10.77
CA ASN A 216 -9.71 26.67 -11.76
C ASN A 216 -8.86 25.84 -12.73
N ARG A 217 -7.55 26.17 -12.85
CA ARG A 217 -6.58 25.34 -13.59
C ARG A 217 -6.44 23.92 -13.02
N MET A 218 -6.76 23.74 -11.73
CA MET A 218 -6.70 22.44 -11.06
C MET A 218 -8.10 21.80 -10.91
N LEU A 219 -9.12 22.61 -10.71
CA LEU A 219 -10.51 22.18 -10.57
C LEU A 219 -11.39 23.07 -11.46
N PRO A 220 -11.87 22.59 -12.62
CA PRO A 220 -12.51 23.43 -13.64
C PRO A 220 -13.96 23.79 -13.26
N ILE A 221 -14.14 24.44 -12.12
CA ILE A 221 -15.46 24.85 -11.60
C ILE A 221 -16.11 25.88 -12.52
N ASP A 222 -15.31 26.75 -13.12
CA ASP A 222 -15.74 27.71 -14.13
C ASP A 222 -16.39 27.06 -15.35
N VAL A 223 -15.73 26.07 -15.92
CA VAL A 223 -16.25 25.34 -17.07
C VAL A 223 -17.49 24.52 -16.68
N LEU A 224 -17.48 23.87 -15.51
CA LEU A 224 -18.66 23.12 -15.06
C LEU A 224 -19.87 24.04 -14.83
N ALA A 225 -19.67 25.20 -14.21
CA ALA A 225 -20.74 26.15 -13.98
C ALA A 225 -21.31 26.73 -15.29
N GLU A 226 -20.46 26.96 -16.30
CA GLU A 226 -20.92 27.30 -17.65
C GLU A 226 -21.76 26.16 -18.26
N MET A 227 -21.29 24.92 -18.19
CA MET A 227 -22.01 23.76 -18.69
C MET A 227 -23.36 23.53 -17.98
N GLU A 228 -23.43 23.78 -16.67
CA GLU A 228 -24.67 23.69 -15.89
C GLU A 228 -25.69 24.74 -16.36
N LYS A 229 -25.25 25.99 -16.59
CA LYS A 229 -26.09 27.06 -17.15
C LYS A 229 -26.58 26.76 -18.56
N GLU A 230 -25.75 26.09 -19.37
CA GLU A 230 -26.11 25.62 -20.71
C GLU A 230 -27.04 24.38 -20.69
N GLY A 231 -27.32 23.79 -19.51
CA GLY A 231 -28.12 22.57 -19.36
C GLY A 231 -27.43 21.33 -19.92
N ARG A 232 -26.11 21.35 -20.03
CA ARG A 232 -25.30 20.23 -20.54
C ARG A 232 -24.93 19.23 -19.44
N ILE A 233 -24.95 19.66 -18.19
CA ILE A 233 -24.73 18.84 -16.97
C ILE A 233 -25.78 19.17 -15.92
#